data_AF-A0A832UAP7-F1
#
_entry.id   AF-A0A832UAP7-F1
#
_cell.length_a   1.000
_cell.length_b   1.000
_cell.length_c   1.000
_cell.angle_alpha   90.00
_cell.angle_beta   90.00
_cell.angle_gamma   90.00
#
_symmetry.space_group_name_H-M   'P 1'
#
loop_
_entity.id
_entity.type
_entity.pdbx_description
1 polymer ?
#
loop_
_entity_poly.entity_id
_entity_poly.type
_entity_poly.pdbx_seq_one_letter_code
_entity_poly.pdbx_strand_id
1 'polypeptide(L)'
;MKNQQFIIIGLVFAILIGIVAVVVASGDPDGLESSALVVQGQKMLFGDTPEDAEIHEEEEGRFSYESPFPDYTLGGEGGTAGEAAVIALGTIIALILALAIGKMALAKKS
;
A
#
# COMPACT_ATOMS: atom_id res chain seq x y z
N MET A 1 20.69 -6.86 22.58
CA MET A 1 19.75 -5.72 22.48
C MET A 1 18.58 -5.96 23.42
N LYS A 2 18.06 -4.94 24.10
CA LYS A 2 16.82 -5.09 24.90
C LYS A 2 15.62 -5.26 23.96
N ASN A 3 14.63 -6.07 24.33
CA ASN A 3 13.42 -6.32 23.52
C ASN A 3 12.72 -5.03 23.08
N GLN A 4 12.69 -4.01 23.94
CA GLN A 4 12.11 -2.70 23.59
C GLN A 4 12.86 -2.02 22.45
N GLN A 5 14.20 -2.06 22.44
CA GLN A 5 14.98 -1.47 21.35
C GLN A 5 14.73 -2.22 20.04
N PHE A 6 14.59 -3.55 20.09
CA PHE A 6 14.26 -4.35 18.90
C PHE A 6 12.88 -3.99 18.34
N ILE A 7 11.86 -3.85 19.19
CA ILE A 7 10.50 -3.46 18.77
C ILE A 7 10.50 -2.04 18.19
N ILE A 8 11.16 -1.09 18.84
CA ILE A 8 11.23 0.30 18.36
C ILE A 8 11.90 0.34 16.98
N ILE A 9 13.03 -0.34 16.82
CA ILE A 9 13.74 -0.39 15.53
C ILE A 9 12.86 -1.04 14.46
N GLY A 10 12.22 -2.17 14.77
CA GLY A 10 11.31 -2.85 13.85
C GLY A 10 10.13 -1.97 13.44
N LEU A 11 9.54 -1.22 14.37
CA LEU A 11 8.45 -0.29 14.09
C LEU A 11 8.89 0.86 13.18
N VAL A 12 10.07 1.45 13.43
CA VAL A 12 10.63 2.50 12.57
C VAL A 12 10.81 1.98 11.15
N PHE A 13 11.40 0.79 10.99
CA PHE A 13 11.55 0.18 9.66
C PHE A 13 10.21 -0.13 9.00
N ALA A 14 9.22 -0.62 9.74
CA ALA A 14 7.88 -0.88 9.20
C ALA A 14 7.22 0.38 8.65
N ILE A 15 7.30 1.50 9.38
CA ILE A 15 6.77 2.79 8.94
C ILE A 15 7.53 3.29 7.70
N LEU A 16 8.87 3.25 7.72
CA LEU A 16 9.68 3.68 6.58
C LEU A 16 9.37 2.86 5.32
N ILE A 17 9.28 1.53 5.45
CA ILE A 17 8.92 0.65 4.34
C ILE A 17 7.51 0.95 3.86
N GLY A 18 6.54 1.19 4.76
CA GLY A 18 5.17 1.54 4.39
C GLY A 18 5.08 2.83 3.56
N ILE A 19 5.88 3.84 3.89
CA ILE A 19 5.93 5.10 3.12
C ILE A 19 6.62 4.89 1.77
N VAL A 20 7.78 4.23 1.77
CA VAL A 20 8.60 4.07 0.56
C VAL A 20 7.95 3.09 -0.43
N ALA A 21 7.28 2.05 0.05
CA ALA A 21 6.69 1.02 -0.80
C ALA A 21 5.65 1.57 -1.78
N VAL A 22 4.87 2.58 -1.41
CA VAL A 22 3.84 3.19 -2.26
C VAL A 22 4.47 3.86 -3.49
N VAL A 23 5.48 4.70 -3.28
CA VAL A 23 6.18 5.44 -4.35
C VAL A 23 7.06 4.53 -5.20
N VAL A 24 7.62 3.48 -4.58
CA VAL A 24 8.44 2.51 -5.30
C VAL A 24 7.58 1.56 -6.13
N ALA A 25 6.34 1.27 -5.72
CA ALA A 25 5.48 0.34 -6.44
C ALA A 25 4.92 0.93 -7.75
N SER A 26 4.59 2.23 -7.78
CA SER A 26 4.04 2.87 -8.97
C SER A 26 4.53 4.31 -9.14
N GLY A 27 4.79 4.69 -10.40
CA GLY A 27 5.16 6.06 -10.78
C GLY A 27 3.98 7.02 -10.69
N ASP A 28 2.76 6.46 -10.66
CA ASP A 28 1.52 7.12 -10.31
C ASP A 28 0.87 6.28 -9.21
N PRO A 29 1.16 6.55 -7.92
CA PRO A 29 0.78 5.68 -6.80
C PRO A 29 -0.74 5.59 -6.62
N ASP A 30 -1.34 4.66 -7.36
CA ASP A 30 -2.78 4.40 -7.39
C ASP A 30 -3.31 4.06 -5.99
N GLY A 31 -4.16 4.96 -5.49
CA GLY A 31 -4.78 4.89 -4.17
C GLY A 31 -4.72 6.20 -3.39
N LEU A 32 -3.87 7.14 -3.78
CA LEU A 32 -3.87 8.50 -3.24
C LEU A 32 -4.89 9.38 -3.94
N GLU A 33 -5.27 9.07 -5.17
CA GLU A 33 -6.28 9.75 -5.98
C GLU A 33 -7.63 9.75 -5.25
N SER A 34 -8.04 8.58 -4.76
CA SER A 34 -9.27 8.45 -3.98
C SER A 34 -9.21 9.27 -2.68
N SER A 35 -8.02 9.42 -2.07
CA SER A 35 -7.83 10.24 -0.88
C SER A 35 -7.83 11.73 -1.22
N ALA A 36 -7.23 12.11 -2.35
CA ALA A 36 -7.21 13.46 -2.88
C ALA A 36 -8.63 13.92 -3.21
N LEU A 37 -9.43 13.08 -3.88
CA LEU A 37 -10.83 13.36 -4.16
C LEU A 37 -11.67 13.50 -2.88
N VAL A 38 -11.38 12.72 -1.83
CA VAL A 38 -12.04 12.88 -0.52
C VAL A 38 -11.67 14.22 0.13
N VAL A 39 -10.40 14.61 0.08
CA VAL A 39 -9.93 15.90 0.63
C VAL A 39 -10.49 17.08 -0.16
N GLN A 40 -10.61 16.94 -1.48
CA GLN A 40 -11.21 17.93 -2.37
C GLN A 40 -12.75 17.97 -2.28
N GLY A 41 -13.38 17.09 -1.50
CA GLY A 41 -14.83 17.03 -1.32
C GLY A 41 -15.58 16.47 -2.54
N GLN A 42 -14.87 15.87 -3.50
CA GLN A 42 -15.43 15.29 -4.71
C GLN A 42 -15.77 13.81 -4.56
N LYS A 43 -15.31 13.15 -3.49
CA LYS A 43 -15.62 11.77 -3.18
C LYS A 43 -15.94 11.61 -1.69
N MET A 44 -16.86 10.69 -1.37
CA MET A 44 -17.14 10.29 0.01
C MET A 44 -16.11 9.27 0.50
N LEU A 45 -15.80 9.26 1.80
CA LEU A 45 -14.89 8.28 2.42
C LEU A 45 -15.26 6.81 2.11
N PHE A 46 -16.56 6.55 1.93
CA PHE A 46 -17.09 5.26 1.55
C PHE A 46 -17.97 5.42 0.30
N GLY A 47 -17.78 4.56 -0.68
CA GLY A 47 -18.54 4.56 -1.94
C GLY A 47 -17.65 4.67 -3.16
N ASP A 48 -18.26 4.49 -4.32
CA ASP A 48 -17.59 4.60 -5.61
C ASP A 48 -17.17 6.04 -5.90
N THR A 49 -16.17 6.20 -6.75
CA THR A 49 -15.77 7.50 -7.27
C THR A 49 -16.86 7.99 -8.24
N PRO A 50 -17.43 9.20 -8.05
CA PRO A 50 -18.35 9.79 -9.02
C PRO A 50 -17.72 9.90 -10.42
N GLU A 51 -18.51 9.71 -11.48
CA GLU A 51 -18.01 9.76 -12.86
C GLU A 51 -17.49 11.14 -13.27
N ASP A 52 -17.90 12.19 -12.57
CA ASP A 52 -17.51 13.59 -12.78
C ASP A 52 -16.41 14.07 -11.80
N ALA A 53 -15.83 13.16 -11.01
CA ALA A 53 -14.77 13.49 -10.08
C ALA A 53 -13.44 13.71 -10.83
N GLU A 54 -12.93 14.93 -10.76
CA GLU A 54 -11.68 15.34 -11.38
C GLU A 54 -10.69 15.81 -10.31
N ILE A 55 -9.51 15.21 -10.28
CA ILE A 55 -8.46 15.68 -9.38
C ILE A 55 -7.97 17.02 -9.90
N HIS A 56 -8.28 18.10 -9.18
CA HIS A 56 -7.72 19.40 -9.48
C HIS A 56 -6.29 19.43 -8.94
N GLU A 57 -5.33 19.15 -9.80
CA GLU A 57 -3.90 19.24 -9.49
C GLU A 57 -3.33 20.56 -10.00
N GLU A 58 -2.57 21.27 -9.16
CA GLU A 58 -1.72 22.36 -9.63
C GLU A 58 -0.53 21.73 -10.39
N GLU A 59 -0.55 21.78 -11.73
CA GLU A 59 0.44 21.10 -12.59
C GLU A 59 1.85 21.72 -12.57
N GLU A 60 2.04 22.89 -11.97
CA GLU A 60 3.33 23.58 -11.99
C GLU A 60 4.35 22.88 -11.07
N GLY A 61 5.23 22.06 -11.67
CA GLY A 61 6.42 21.51 -11.03
C GLY A 61 6.30 20.06 -10.53
N ARG A 62 5.43 19.24 -11.12
CA ARG A 62 5.31 17.81 -10.76
C ARG A 62 6.66 17.09 -10.87
N PHE A 63 7.00 16.36 -9.80
CA PHE A 63 8.02 15.32 -9.84
C PHE A 63 7.47 14.13 -10.60
N SER A 64 7.86 13.95 -11.87
CA SER A 64 7.62 12.69 -12.57
C SER A 64 8.69 11.68 -12.13
N TYR A 65 8.26 10.58 -11.53
CA TYR A 65 9.13 9.48 -11.17
C TYR A 65 8.69 8.24 -11.95
N GLU A 66 9.58 7.67 -12.73
CA GLU A 66 9.32 6.39 -13.38
C GLU A 66 9.61 5.27 -12.37
N SER A 67 8.59 4.48 -12.04
CA SER A 67 8.74 3.37 -11.11
C SER A 67 9.80 2.38 -11.63
N PRO A 68 10.70 1.88 -10.76
CA PRO A 68 11.64 0.83 -11.15
C PRO A 68 10.95 -0.53 -11.34
N PHE A 69 9.67 -0.64 -11.02
CA PHE A 69 8.88 -1.85 -11.17
C PHE A 69 7.79 -1.67 -12.24
N PRO A 70 7.45 -2.75 -12.97
CA PRO A 70 6.33 -2.71 -13.91
C PRO A 70 5.02 -2.43 -13.17
N ASP A 71 4.07 -1.84 -13.87
CA ASP A 71 2.72 -1.64 -13.34
C ASP A 71 2.09 -2.99 -12.98
N TYR A 72 1.66 -3.11 -11.72
CA TYR A 72 1.05 -4.30 -11.14
C TYR A 72 -0.47 -4.18 -11.00
N THR A 73 -1.09 -3.16 -11.61
CA THR A 73 -2.54 -3.08 -11.75
C THR A 73 -3.06 -4.41 -12.31
N LEU A 74 -4.07 -4.99 -11.66
CA LEU A 74 -4.55 -6.35 -11.98
C LEU A 74 -5.46 -6.37 -13.22
N GLY A 75 -5.32 -5.36 -14.08
CA GLY A 75 -5.90 -5.33 -15.41
C GLY A 75 -7.42 -5.39 -15.42
N GLY A 76 -8.13 -4.76 -14.48
CA GLY A 76 -9.55 -4.38 -14.57
C GLY A 76 -10.62 -5.45 -14.82
N GLU A 77 -10.28 -6.67 -15.27
CA GLU A 77 -11.22 -7.73 -15.66
C GLU A 77 -12.05 -8.22 -14.48
N GLY A 78 -11.52 -8.10 -13.25
CA GLY A 78 -12.23 -8.43 -12.01
C GLY A 78 -12.93 -7.24 -11.33
N GLY A 79 -12.78 -6.03 -11.87
CA GLY A 79 -13.17 -4.77 -11.22
C GLY A 79 -12.52 -4.55 -9.84
N THR A 80 -12.85 -3.43 -9.19
CA THR A 80 -12.29 -3.04 -7.88
C THR A 80 -12.49 -4.11 -6.80
N ALA A 81 -13.60 -4.85 -6.86
CA ALA A 81 -13.89 -5.94 -5.91
C ALA A 81 -12.94 -7.14 -6.08
N GLY A 82 -12.60 -7.51 -7.32
CA GLY A 82 -11.63 -8.56 -7.61
C GLY A 82 -10.22 -8.19 -7.15
N GLU A 83 -9.82 -6.94 -7.39
CA GLU A 83 -8.53 -6.40 -6.96
C GLU A 83 -8.41 -6.41 -5.43
N ALA A 84 -9.44 -5.91 -4.73
CA ALA A 84 -9.50 -5.94 -3.27
C ALA A 84 -9.42 -7.37 -2.72
N ALA A 85 -10.07 -8.34 -3.37
CA ALA A 85 -10.04 -9.74 -2.95
C ALA A 85 -8.64 -10.37 -3.11
N VAL A 86 -7.94 -10.07 -4.21
CA VAL A 86 -6.57 -10.57 -4.45
C VAL A 86 -5.59 -9.97 -3.45
N ILE A 87 -5.69 -8.66 -3.18
CA ILE A 87 -4.87 -7.98 -2.16
C ILE A 87 -5.12 -8.58 -0.77
N ALA A 88 -6.39 -8.79 -0.40
CA ALA A 88 -6.75 -9.39 0.88
C ALA A 88 -6.17 -10.81 1.01
N LEU A 89 -6.29 -11.63 -0.03
CA LEU A 89 -5.75 -12.99 -0.05
C LEU A 89 -4.22 -12.99 0.06
N GLY A 90 -3.54 -12.17 -0.74
CA GLY A 90 -2.08 -12.03 -0.69
C GLY A 90 -1.59 -11.60 0.69
N THR A 91 -2.31 -10.67 1.33
CA THR A 91 -2.00 -10.20 2.69
C THR A 91 -2.14 -11.31 3.73
N ILE A 92 -3.21 -12.12 3.65
CA ILE A 92 -3.41 -13.27 4.54
C ILE A 92 -2.27 -14.28 4.37
N ILE A 93 -1.89 -14.60 3.14
CA ILE A 93 -0.77 -15.51 2.84
C ILE A 93 0.54 -14.97 3.43
N ALA A 94 0.84 -13.69 3.22
CA ALA A 94 2.02 -13.04 3.78
C ALA A 94 2.05 -13.09 5.31
N LEU A 95 0.93 -12.83 5.98
CA LEU A 95 0.81 -12.94 7.43
C LEU A 95 1.05 -14.36 7.93
N ILE A 96 0.49 -15.38 7.27
CA ILE A 96 0.70 -16.79 7.62
C ILE A 96 2.19 -17.14 7.51
N LEU A 97 2.86 -16.73 6.43
CA LEU A 97 4.28 -16.98 6.24
C LEU A 97 5.13 -16.28 7.29
N ALA A 98 4.86 -15.01 7.59
CA ALA A 98 5.57 -14.26 8.62
C ALA A 98 5.45 -14.91 10.00
N LEU A 99 4.24 -15.34 10.37
CA LEU A 99 3.98 -16.04 11.63
C LEU A 99 4.67 -17.41 11.67
N ALA A 100 4.66 -18.16 10.56
CA ALA A 100 5.33 -19.45 10.45
C ALA A 100 6.84 -19.30 10.63
N ILE A 101 7.47 -18.33 9.94
CA ILE A 101 8.90 -18.02 10.07
C ILE A 101 9.23 -17.59 11.50
N GLY A 102 8.42 -16.70 12.08
CA GLY A 102 8.59 -16.26 13.47
C GLY A 102 8.55 -17.42 14.46
N LYS A 103 7.57 -18.32 14.31
CA LYS A 103 7.46 -19.53 15.14
C LYS A 103 8.66 -20.47 14.97
N MET A 104 9.13 -20.70 13.75
CA MET A 104 10.32 -21.53 13.50
C MET A 104 11.58 -20.94 14.13
N ALA A 105 11.75 -19.61 14.07
CA ALA A 105 12.88 -18.93 14.69
C ALA A 105 12.86 -19.05 16.22
N LEU A 106 11.67 -19.01 16.84
CA LEU A 106 11.50 -19.26 18.28
C LEU A 106 11.74 -20.72 18.66
N ALA A 107 11.25 -21.68 17.87
CA ALA A 107 11.42 -23.11 18.12
C ALA A 107 12.89 -23.54 18.08
N LYS A 108 13.70 -22.94 17.20
CA LYS A 108 15.15 -23.20 17.10
C LYS A 108 15.97 -22.66 18.28
N LYS A 109 15.37 -21.81 19.13
CA LYS A 109 16.02 -21.18 20.28
C LYS A 109 15.75 -21.95 21.60
N SER A 110 14.84 -22.94 21.58
CA SER A 110 14.58 -23.88 22.67
C SER A 110 15.35 -25.18 22.48
#